data_AF-A0A3A8NS15-F1
#
_entry.id   AF-A0A3A8NS15-F1
#
_cell.length_a   1.000
_cell.length_b   1.000
_cell.length_c   1.000
_cell.angle_alpha   90.00
_cell.angle_beta   90.00
_cell.angle_gamma   90.00
#
_symmetry.space_group_name_H-M   'P 1'
#
loop_
_entity.id
_entity.type
_entity.pdbx_description
1 polymer ?
#
loop_
_entity_poly.entity_id
_entity_poly.type
_entity_poly.pdbx_seq_one_letter_code
_entity_poly.pdbx_strand_id
1 'polypeptide(L)'
;MQRVAVHASGEVLTVGYTYSWLENGTTNQDGLGSAQLFTQRFDAAGQPLVARLFLGVAPEARGELYGVEAVPAVALMPDGDAVLYGHTDRVTDFGVDKLRPLRGDIFLLRVKY
;
A
#
# COMPACT_ATOMS: atom_id res chain seq x y z
N MET A 1 9.88 -0.11 -0.97
CA MET A 1 9.95 0.54 -2.30
C MET A 1 8.55 0.88 -2.80
N GLN A 2 8.39 1.92 -3.62
CA GLN A 2 7.11 2.38 -4.18
C GLN A 2 6.97 2.02 -5.68
N ARG A 3 5.73 1.95 -6.18
CA ARG A 3 5.42 1.75 -7.61
C ARG A 3 4.26 2.63 -8.07
N VAL A 4 4.18 2.78 -9.38
CA VAL A 4 3.11 3.48 -10.08
C VAL A 4 2.54 2.58 -11.17
N ALA A 5 1.22 2.65 -11.37
CA ALA A 5 0.53 2.10 -12.53
C ALA A 5 -0.36 3.19 -13.14
N VAL A 6 -0.55 3.14 -14.45
CA VAL A 6 -1.39 4.06 -15.20
C VAL A 6 -2.46 3.26 -15.93
N HIS A 7 -3.71 3.65 -15.76
CA HIS A 7 -4.86 3.05 -16.45
C HIS A 7 -5.06 3.71 -17.82
N ALA A 8 -5.78 3.04 -18.73
CA ALA A 8 -6.07 3.56 -20.06
C ALA A 8 -6.87 4.88 -20.05
N SER A 9 -7.62 5.16 -18.98
CA SER A 9 -8.33 6.45 -18.78
C SER A 9 -7.39 7.61 -18.43
N GLY A 10 -6.10 7.35 -18.17
CA GLY A 10 -5.15 8.33 -17.66
C GLY A 10 -5.09 8.39 -16.13
N GLU A 11 -5.94 7.66 -15.42
CA GLU A 11 -5.85 7.55 -13.96
C GLU A 11 -4.54 6.89 -13.52
N VAL A 12 -4.01 7.36 -12.40
CA VAL A 12 -2.72 6.92 -11.86
C VAL A 12 -2.93 6.32 -10.48
N LEU A 13 -2.31 5.16 -10.23
CA LEU A 13 -2.24 4.55 -8.91
C LEU A 13 -0.78 4.52 -8.45
N THR A 14 -0.55 5.04 -7.25
CA THR A 14 0.72 4.89 -6.53
C THR A 14 0.54 3.93 -5.37
N VAL A 15 1.52 3.07 -5.14
CA VAL A 15 1.46 2.01 -4.12
C VAL A 15 2.81 1.85 -3.44
N GLY A 16 2.81 1.37 -2.21
CA GLY A 16 4.03 1.06 -1.49
C GLY A 16 3.80 0.96 0.00
N TYR A 17 4.85 1.26 0.77
CA TYR A 17 4.80 1.29 2.21
C TYR A 17 5.07 2.70 2.73
N THR A 18 4.32 3.14 3.73
CA THR A 18 4.45 4.46 4.38
C THR A 18 4.44 4.32 5.90
N TYR A 19 5.24 5.15 6.59
CA TYR A 19 5.22 5.25 8.07
C TYR A 19 4.30 6.36 8.58
N SER A 20 3.62 7.04 7.67
CA SER A 20 2.79 8.21 7.94
C SER A 20 1.38 7.99 7.42
N TRP A 21 0.41 8.57 8.12
CA TRP A 21 -0.95 8.74 7.62
C TRP A 21 -0.91 9.42 6.26
N LEU A 22 -1.77 8.98 5.35
CA LEU A 22 -1.88 9.53 4.00
C LEU A 22 -3.29 10.07 3.79
N GLU A 23 -3.38 11.38 3.57
CA GLU A 23 -4.63 12.09 3.27
C GLU A 23 -4.46 12.87 1.98
N ASN A 24 -5.13 12.44 0.90
CA ASN A 24 -5.13 13.16 -0.38
C ASN A 24 -3.72 13.49 -0.92
N GLY A 25 -2.75 12.59 -0.70
CA GLY A 25 -1.36 12.79 -1.11
C GLY A 25 -0.52 13.64 -0.15
N THR A 26 -1.07 14.11 0.97
CA THR A 26 -0.31 14.73 2.06
C THR A 26 -0.06 13.71 3.17
N THR A 27 1.09 13.83 3.82
CA THR A 27 1.45 12.98 4.96
C THR A 27 1.42 13.77 6.25
N ASN A 28 0.67 13.30 7.24
CA ASN A 28 0.76 13.80 8.61
C ASN A 28 1.56 12.81 9.45
N GLN A 29 2.41 13.31 10.35
CA GLN A 29 3.11 12.47 11.32
C GLN A 29 2.12 11.99 12.38
N ASP A 30 1.44 10.89 12.10
CA ASP A 30 0.61 10.15 13.04
C ASP A 30 1.38 9.06 13.80
N GLY A 31 2.60 8.74 13.34
CA GLY A 31 3.49 7.84 14.07
C GLY A 31 2.97 6.40 14.10
N LEU A 32 2.61 5.84 12.95
CA LEU A 32 2.14 4.44 12.81
C LEU A 32 3.11 3.39 13.38
N GLY A 33 4.32 3.75 13.82
CA GLY A 33 5.27 2.85 14.50
C GLY A 33 5.85 1.73 13.63
N SER A 34 5.30 1.53 12.43
CA SER A 34 5.68 0.54 11.43
C SER A 34 5.12 0.96 10.06
N ALA A 35 5.83 0.65 8.98
CA ALA A 35 5.35 0.95 7.63
C ALA A 35 4.13 0.10 7.28
N GLN A 36 3.14 0.74 6.68
CA GLN A 36 1.89 0.14 6.26
C GLN A 36 1.78 0.17 4.75
N LEU A 37 1.20 -0.88 4.18
CA LEU A 37 0.83 -0.89 2.77
C LEU A 37 -0.15 0.27 2.52
N PHE A 38 0.06 1.00 1.44
CA PHE A 38 -0.86 2.06 1.02
C PHE A 38 -1.11 2.00 -0.48
N THR A 39 -2.23 2.61 -0.88
CA THR A 39 -2.52 2.97 -2.26
C THR A 39 -3.04 4.40 -2.32
N GLN A 40 -2.66 5.17 -3.33
CA GLN A 40 -3.21 6.48 -3.61
C GLN A 40 -3.49 6.62 -5.10
N ARG A 41 -4.76 6.88 -5.44
CA ARG A 41 -5.26 7.02 -6.81
C ARG A 41 -5.48 8.48 -7.15
N PHE A 42 -5.17 8.84 -8.38
CA PHE A 42 -5.37 10.16 -8.96
C PHE A 42 -6.13 10.05 -10.28
N ASP A 43 -6.90 11.08 -10.60
CA ASP A 43 -7.49 11.22 -11.93
C ASP A 43 -6.46 11.61 -12.99
N ALA A 44 -6.89 11.70 -14.25
CA ALA A 44 -6.03 12.10 -15.35
C ALA A 44 -5.51 13.55 -15.26
N ALA A 45 -6.13 14.39 -14.43
CA ALA A 45 -5.69 15.76 -14.14
C ALA A 45 -4.75 15.83 -12.92
N GLY A 46 -4.44 14.69 -12.29
CA GLY A 46 -3.61 14.60 -11.09
C GLY A 46 -4.34 14.96 -9.80
N GLN A 47 -5.67 15.08 -9.81
CA GLN A 47 -6.43 15.30 -8.58
C GLN A 47 -6.57 13.99 -7.80
N PRO A 48 -6.42 14.01 -6.47
CA PRO A 48 -6.56 12.81 -5.64
C PRO A 48 -8.01 12.29 -5.70
N LEU A 49 -8.17 11.01 -5.98
CA LEU A 49 -9.47 10.34 -6.01
C LEU A 49 -9.72 9.56 -4.72
N VAL A 50 -8.79 8.68 -4.35
CA VAL A 50 -8.93 7.82 -3.17
C VAL A 50 -7.57 7.42 -2.62
N ALA A 51 -7.43 7.56 -1.29
CA ALA A 51 -6.35 6.98 -0.50
C ALA A 51 -6.86 5.71 0.20
N ARG A 52 -6.01 4.69 0.32
CA ARG A 52 -6.22 3.58 1.26
C ARG A 52 -4.96 3.28 2.02
N LEU A 53 -5.13 3.17 3.33
CA LEU A 53 -4.23 2.54 4.27
C LEU A 53 -4.93 1.28 4.80
N PHE A 54 -4.21 0.17 4.82
CA PHE A 54 -4.76 -1.09 5.32
C PHE A 54 -4.49 -1.16 6.83
N LEU A 55 -5.45 -0.63 7.61
CA LEU A 55 -5.34 -0.41 9.06
C LEU A 55 -6.61 -0.91 9.78
N GLY A 56 -7.08 -2.12 9.48
CA GLY A 56 -8.17 -2.76 10.23
C GLY A 56 -7.81 -3.04 11.69
N VAL A 57 -6.51 -3.11 12.00
CA VAL A 57 -5.98 -3.25 13.35
C VAL A 57 -4.74 -2.37 13.58
N ALA A 58 -4.49 -1.99 14.83
CA ALA A 58 -3.36 -1.15 15.18
C ALA A 58 -2.01 -1.76 14.73
N PRO A 59 -1.14 -0.97 14.07
CA PRO A 59 0.20 -1.40 13.72
C PRO A 59 1.00 -1.84 14.93
N GLU A 60 1.80 -2.89 14.77
CA GLU A 60 2.77 -3.31 15.78
C GLU A 60 4.08 -2.55 15.56
N ALA A 61 4.59 -1.91 16.62
CA ALA A 61 5.84 -1.18 16.58
C ALA A 61 7.00 -2.10 16.18
N ARG A 62 7.92 -1.54 15.39
CA ARG A 62 9.06 -2.28 14.87
C ARG A 62 10.21 -2.34 15.89
N GLY A 63 10.76 -3.53 16.13
CA GLY A 63 12.13 -3.68 16.70
C GLY A 63 13.24 -3.32 15.68
N GLU A 64 14.53 -3.40 16.06
CA GLU A 64 15.64 -2.86 15.25
C GLU A 64 15.79 -3.43 13.81
N LEU A 65 15.97 -2.47 12.89
CA LEU A 65 16.71 -2.36 11.61
C LEU A 65 16.56 -3.36 10.42
N TYR A 66 16.24 -2.76 9.25
CA TYR A 66 15.93 -3.28 7.89
C TYR A 66 14.69 -4.18 7.73
N GLY A 67 13.61 -3.65 7.14
CA GLY A 67 12.43 -4.44 6.76
C GLY A 67 12.47 -4.68 5.26
N VAL A 68 12.30 -5.92 4.84
CA VAL A 68 12.31 -6.32 3.42
C VAL A 68 10.88 -6.20 2.90
N GLU A 69 10.38 -4.97 2.77
CA GLU A 69 9.03 -4.68 2.29
C GLU A 69 9.06 -3.89 0.97
N ALA A 70 8.40 -4.45 -0.03
CA ALA A 70 8.28 -3.83 -1.33
C ALA A 70 7.05 -4.35 -2.06
N VAL A 71 6.52 -3.49 -2.91
CA VAL A 71 5.60 -3.87 -3.97
C VAL A 71 6.38 -3.72 -5.27
N PRO A 72 7.07 -4.75 -5.80
CA PRO A 72 7.84 -4.59 -7.04
C PRO A 72 6.97 -4.51 -8.29
N ALA A 73 5.71 -4.96 -8.25
CA ALA A 73 4.80 -4.89 -9.39
C ALA A 73 3.37 -4.53 -8.97
N VAL A 74 2.72 -3.75 -9.82
CA VAL A 74 1.32 -3.33 -9.68
C VAL A 74 0.69 -3.24 -11.06
N ALA A 75 -0.57 -3.63 -11.16
CA ALA A 75 -1.40 -3.43 -12.34
C ALA A 75 -2.73 -2.76 -11.95
N LEU A 76 -3.14 -1.76 -12.73
CA LEU A 76 -4.53 -1.27 -12.74
C LEU A 76 -5.29 -2.04 -13.81
N MET A 77 -6.41 -2.64 -13.42
CA MET A 77 -7.25 -3.45 -14.30
C MET A 77 -8.32 -2.60 -15.01
N PRO A 78 -8.88 -3.07 -16.14
CA PRO A 78 -9.91 -2.33 -16.88
C PRO A 78 -11.20 -2.04 -16.09
N ASP A 79 -11.48 -2.85 -15.06
CA ASP A 79 -12.60 -2.65 -14.13
C ASP A 79 -12.31 -1.62 -13.05
N GLY A 80 -11.12 -1.03 -13.04
CA GLY A 80 -10.68 -0.03 -12.06
C GLY A 80 -10.08 -0.63 -10.78
N ASP A 81 -10.09 -1.95 -10.61
CA ASP A 81 -9.40 -2.60 -9.50
C ASP A 81 -7.87 -2.55 -9.69
N ALA A 82 -7.12 -2.87 -8.63
CA ALA A 82 -5.68 -3.06 -8.72
C ALA A 82 -5.25 -4.46 -8.27
N VAL A 83 -4.16 -4.95 -8.85
CA VAL A 83 -3.43 -6.12 -8.36
C VAL A 83 -2.03 -5.69 -7.94
N LEU A 84 -1.68 -5.99 -6.70
CA LEU A 84 -0.39 -5.70 -6.07
C LEU A 84 0.37 -7.02 -5.89
N TYR A 85 1.61 -7.07 -6.37
CA TYR A 85 2.53 -8.15 -6.05
C TYR A 85 3.65 -7.57 -5.20
N GLY A 86 3.88 -8.20 -4.04
CA GLY A 86 4.76 -7.68 -3.01
C GLY A 86 5.38 -8.76 -2.14
N HIS A 87 6.25 -8.31 -1.24
CA HIS A 87 6.76 -9.12 -0.15
C HIS A 87 6.83 -8.27 1.11
N THR A 88 6.71 -8.94 2.25
CA THR A 88 6.84 -8.31 3.56
C THR A 88 7.36 -9.33 4.56
N ASP A 89 8.29 -8.91 5.40
CA ASP A 89 8.72 -9.63 6.59
C ASP A 89 7.99 -9.13 7.85
N ARG A 90 6.96 -8.31 7.67
CA ARG A 90 6.19 -7.71 8.75
C ARG A 90 4.81 -8.30 8.87
N VAL A 91 4.33 -8.31 10.10
CA VAL A 91 2.91 -8.42 10.37
C VAL A 91 2.20 -7.30 9.61
N THR A 92 1.49 -7.69 8.56
CA THR A 92 0.87 -6.75 7.63
C THR A 92 -0.62 -7.01 7.65
N ASP A 93 -1.39 -5.96 7.87
CA ASP A 93 -2.83 -6.01 7.66
C ASP A 93 -3.12 -5.68 6.19
N PHE A 94 -3.88 -6.54 5.54
CA PHE A 94 -4.35 -6.33 4.17
C PHE A 94 -5.83 -5.91 4.11
N GLY A 95 -6.38 -5.46 5.24
CA GLY A 95 -7.78 -5.06 5.40
C GLY A 95 -8.74 -6.22 5.67
N VAL A 96 -8.21 -7.42 5.93
CA VAL A 96 -8.97 -8.68 6.13
C VAL A 96 -8.43 -9.51 7.30
N ASP A 97 -7.63 -8.90 8.19
CA ASP A 97 -6.81 -9.46 9.28
C ASP A 97 -5.31 -9.50 8.96
N LYS A 98 -4.51 -9.57 10.04
CA LYS A 98 -3.05 -9.58 10.02
C LYS A 98 -2.50 -10.88 9.46
N LEU A 99 -1.70 -10.78 8.40
CA LEU A 99 -0.81 -11.84 7.95
C LEU A 99 0.50 -11.76 8.73
N ARG A 100 0.91 -12.88 9.34
CA ARG A 100 2.17 -13.01 10.11
C ARG A 100 3.20 -13.80 9.29
N PRO A 101 3.97 -13.14 8.41
CA PRO A 101 4.88 -13.84 7.53
C PRO A 101 6.10 -14.40 8.27
N LEU A 102 6.60 -15.55 7.82
CA LEU A 102 7.89 -16.09 8.26
C LEU A 102 9.00 -15.53 7.36
N ARG A 103 9.29 -14.24 7.54
CA ARG A 103 10.35 -13.45 6.89
C ARG A 103 10.37 -13.51 5.36
N GLY A 104 9.77 -12.48 4.74
CA GLY A 104 9.86 -12.23 3.30
C GLY A 104 8.82 -12.97 2.47
N ASP A 105 7.70 -13.35 3.07
CA ASP A 105 6.61 -13.98 2.33
C ASP A 105 6.08 -13.03 1.27
N ILE A 106 5.83 -13.62 0.11
CA ILE A 106 5.22 -12.93 -1.01
C ILE A 106 3.71 -12.81 -0.79
N PHE A 107 3.12 -11.74 -1.29
CA PHE A 107 1.68 -11.58 -1.37
C PHE A 107 1.26 -11.18 -2.78
N LEU A 108 0.03 -11.59 -3.12
CA LEU A 108 -0.72 -11.07 -4.25
C LEU A 108 -2.05 -10.56 -3.71
N LEU A 109 -2.26 -9.24 -3.78
CA LEU A 109 -3.46 -8.60 -3.25
C LEU A 109 -4.25 -7.94 -4.38
N ARG A 110 -5.52 -8.30 -4.53
CA ARG A 110 -6.46 -7.57 -5.38
C ARG A 110 -7.19 -6.52 -4.55
N VAL A 111 -6.99 -5.24 -4.87
CA VAL A 111 -7.66 -4.11 -4.23
C VAL A 111 -8.88 -3.73 -5.06
N LYS A 112 -10.06 -3.77 -4.42
CA LYS A 112 -11.34 -3.42 -5.02
C LYS A 112 -11.61 -1.93 -4.91
N TYR A 113 -11.80 -1.18 -6.01
CA TYR A 113 -12.10 0.26 -5.95
C TYR A 113 -13.56 0.58 -6.23
#